data_AF-A0A2N1A5P9-F1
#
_entry.id   AF-A0A2N1A5P9-F1
#
_cell.length_a   1.000
_cell.length_b   1.000
_cell.length_c   1.000
_cell.angle_alpha   90.00
_cell.angle_beta   90.00
_cell.angle_gamma   90.00
#
_symmetry.space_group_name_H-M   'P 1'
#
loop_
_entity.id
_entity.type
_entity.pdbx_description
1 polymer ?
#
loop_
_entity_poly.entity_id
_entity_poly.type
_entity_poly.pdbx_seq_one_letter_code
_entity_poly.pdbx_strand_id
1 'polypeptide(L)'
;MSEHDLTNDKNPIRTNEKAPLTSANNNDQPPELNLELTGVDDAVLQEIADIQAAIEADDIEAVEDIETAAGEAGDGGSSSAVTLSRNGSETLADSDFSTEGLAFDATAPELTDTNTANPDIDEDITATIAVTGGGTVEEAGGVYLTYTVGLSNAVSEPVTATIADTFTGSATSGADYSSTLQYESAPGEWTDISGEVTLPADGSSINVRVAINDDVVTESDETIVLSVTTASVQVTNGVVGDTGSGTITDDQGTNPIDEDITATIAVTGGDTVEEAG
;
A
#
# COMPACT_ATOMS: atom_id res chain seq x y z
N MET A 1 45.94 20.28 -7.11
CA MET A 1 46.21 20.01 -8.53
C MET A 1 47.07 18.77 -8.60
N SER A 2 46.47 17.63 -8.97
CA SER A 2 47.19 16.43 -9.37
C SER A 2 46.56 16.05 -10.70
N GLU A 3 47.26 16.41 -11.77
CA GLU A 3 46.87 16.11 -13.13
C GLU A 3 47.04 14.61 -13.34
N HIS A 4 45.93 13.94 -13.67
CA HIS A 4 45.94 12.54 -14.05
C HIS A 4 46.34 12.49 -15.53
N ASP A 5 47.60 12.15 -15.77
CA ASP A 5 48.15 11.92 -17.11
C ASP A 5 47.42 10.72 -17.76
N LEU A 6 46.84 10.96 -18.94
CA LEU A 6 46.09 10.01 -19.75
C LEU A 6 46.88 9.54 -20.98
N THR A 7 48.22 9.55 -20.96
CA THR A 7 48.98 8.81 -21.98
C THR A 7 49.05 7.32 -21.65
N ASN A 8 47.88 6.67 -21.63
CA ASN A 8 47.78 5.22 -21.59
C ASN A 8 47.86 4.66 -23.01
N ASP A 9 48.98 3.98 -23.26
CA ASP A 9 49.07 2.72 -23.98
C ASP A 9 48.76 2.72 -25.48
N LYS A 10 49.77 3.13 -26.26
CA LYS A 10 49.90 2.72 -27.66
C LYS A 10 50.07 1.20 -27.71
N ASN A 11 48.99 0.47 -27.92
CA ASN A 11 49.03 -0.96 -28.22
C ASN A 11 49.93 -1.22 -29.46
N PRO A 12 51.11 -1.87 -29.31
CA PRO A 12 52.01 -2.08 -30.44
C PRO A 12 51.49 -3.21 -31.32
N ILE A 13 51.46 -2.96 -32.64
CA ILE A 13 51.14 -3.92 -33.69
C ILE A 13 52.06 -5.13 -33.55
N ARG A 14 51.52 -6.28 -33.14
CA ARG A 14 52.25 -7.54 -33.12
C ARG A 14 52.46 -8.02 -34.56
N THR A 15 53.71 -8.00 -35.00
CA THR A 15 54.17 -8.68 -36.21
C THR A 15 54.13 -10.18 -35.95
N ASN A 16 53.15 -10.88 -36.55
CA ASN A 16 53.10 -12.34 -36.46
C ASN A 16 54.24 -12.94 -37.30
N GLU A 17 55.29 -13.40 -36.63
CA GLU A 17 56.24 -14.36 -37.18
C GLU A 17 55.48 -15.64 -37.55
N LYS A 18 55.62 -16.06 -38.81
CA LYS A 18 55.01 -17.27 -39.38
C LYS A 18 55.72 -18.50 -38.81
N ALA A 19 55.10 -19.20 -37.87
CA ALA A 19 55.50 -20.56 -37.51
C ALA A 19 55.30 -21.51 -38.72
N PRO A 20 56.19 -22.48 -38.98
CA PRO A 20 56.03 -23.41 -40.08
C PRO A 20 54.94 -24.44 -39.75
N LEU A 21 53.85 -24.45 -40.51
CA LEU A 21 52.81 -25.45 -40.41
C LEU A 21 53.28 -26.74 -41.10
N THR A 22 53.49 -27.79 -40.30
CA THR A 22 53.68 -29.15 -40.79
C THR A 22 52.36 -29.70 -41.34
N SER A 23 52.40 -30.28 -42.53
CA SER A 23 51.24 -30.76 -43.29
C SER A 23 50.29 -31.63 -42.46
N ALA A 24 49.07 -31.14 -42.26
CA ALA A 24 47.94 -31.92 -41.78
C ALA A 24 46.92 -32.05 -42.91
N ASN A 25 46.74 -33.30 -43.33
CA ASN A 25 45.61 -33.94 -44.01
C ASN A 25 44.64 -33.08 -44.85
N ASN A 26 44.59 -33.40 -46.15
CA ASN A 26 43.78 -32.79 -47.20
C ASN A 26 42.27 -32.96 -46.93
N ASN A 27 41.52 -31.88 -46.66
CA ASN A 27 40.20 -31.63 -47.30
C ASN A 27 39.50 -30.29 -46.93
N ASP A 28 40.18 -29.29 -46.37
CA ASP A 28 39.51 -28.01 -46.02
C ASP A 28 40.40 -26.81 -46.35
N GLN A 29 40.69 -26.64 -47.65
CA GLN A 29 41.30 -25.41 -48.16
C GLN A 29 40.17 -24.42 -48.46
N PRO A 30 40.18 -23.17 -47.94
CA PRO A 30 39.21 -22.17 -48.36
C PRO A 30 39.35 -21.96 -49.88
N PRO A 31 38.26 -21.64 -50.60
CA PRO A 31 38.33 -21.43 -52.04
C PRO A 31 39.28 -20.27 -52.33
N GLU A 32 40.37 -20.55 -53.04
CA GLU A 32 41.23 -19.53 -53.61
C GLU A 32 40.43 -18.79 -54.70
N LEU A 33 40.30 -17.48 -54.58
CA LEU A 33 39.61 -16.64 -55.55
C LEU A 33 40.50 -16.49 -56.79
N ASN A 34 40.33 -17.37 -57.78
CA ASN A 34 41.05 -17.29 -59.04
C ASN A 34 40.34 -16.30 -59.98
N LEU A 35 40.69 -15.01 -59.90
CA LEU A 35 40.27 -14.01 -60.88
C LEU A 35 41.14 -14.16 -62.13
N GLU A 36 40.66 -14.92 -63.10
CA GLU A 36 41.24 -14.94 -64.43
C GLU A 36 40.62 -13.79 -65.24
N LEU A 37 41.41 -12.74 -65.49
CA LEU A 37 41.01 -11.57 -66.27
C LEU A 37 40.92 -11.98 -67.76
N THR A 38 39.83 -12.65 -68.11
CA THR A 38 39.57 -13.06 -69.50
C THR A 38 38.91 -11.91 -70.24
N GLY A 39 39.57 -11.41 -71.30
CA GLY A 39 39.01 -10.36 -72.17
C GLY A 39 39.85 -9.08 -72.31
N VAL A 40 41.02 -8.99 -71.67
CA VAL A 40 42.01 -7.96 -72.00
C VAL A 40 42.95 -8.56 -73.03
N ASP A 41 42.74 -8.23 -74.30
CA ASP A 41 43.66 -8.61 -75.36
C ASP A 41 44.80 -7.58 -75.49
N ASP A 42 45.82 -7.94 -76.27
CA ASP A 42 47.00 -7.09 -76.47
C ASP A 42 46.65 -5.74 -77.12
N ALA A 43 45.51 -5.65 -77.83
CA ALA A 43 45.06 -4.40 -78.44
C ALA A 43 44.54 -3.41 -77.39
N VAL A 44 43.76 -3.89 -76.41
CA VAL A 44 43.30 -3.08 -75.28
C VAL A 44 44.47 -2.60 -74.42
N LEU A 45 45.50 -3.43 -74.22
CA LEU A 45 46.70 -3.02 -73.48
C LEU A 45 47.51 -1.96 -74.24
N GLN A 46 47.55 -2.05 -75.57
CA GLN A 46 48.24 -1.07 -76.41
C GLN A 46 47.50 0.28 -76.40
N GLU A 47 46.17 0.27 -76.49
CA GLU A 47 45.35 1.48 -76.42
C GLU A 47 45.55 2.22 -75.07
N ILE A 48 45.58 1.48 -73.96
CA ILE A 48 45.86 2.07 -72.64
C ILE A 48 47.26 2.71 -72.58
N ALA A 49 48.26 2.07 -73.19
CA ALA A 49 49.61 2.60 -73.24
C ALA A 49 49.70 3.89 -74.07
N ASP A 50 49.01 3.94 -75.20
CA ASP A 50 48.98 5.10 -76.09
C ASP A 50 48.25 6.28 -75.43
N ILE A 51 47.14 6.02 -74.72
CA ILE A 51 46.43 7.04 -73.91
C ILE A 51 47.32 7.60 -72.81
N GLN A 52 48.08 6.74 -72.11
CA GLN A 52 49.01 7.19 -71.06
C GLN A 52 50.12 8.07 -71.63
N ALA A 53 50.67 7.70 -72.79
CA ALA A 53 51.68 8.49 -73.47
C ALA A 53 51.14 9.86 -73.93
N ALA A 54 49.90 9.92 -74.43
CA ALA A 54 49.25 11.17 -74.83
C ALA A 54 48.98 12.12 -73.65
N ILE A 55 48.56 11.57 -72.50
CA ILE A 55 48.39 12.36 -71.26
C ILE A 55 49.73 12.93 -70.79
N GLU A 56 50.81 12.15 -70.85
CA GLU A 56 52.12 12.60 -70.40
C GLU A 56 52.76 13.62 -71.35
N ALA A 57 52.39 13.59 -72.63
CA ALA A 57 52.78 14.59 -73.63
C ALA A 57 51.87 15.84 -73.66
N ASP A 58 50.76 15.85 -72.90
CA ASP A 58 49.71 16.88 -72.93
C ASP A 58 49.16 17.13 -74.36
N ASP A 59 49.14 16.08 -75.19
CA ASP A 59 48.74 16.10 -76.60
C ASP A 59 47.42 15.32 -76.79
N ILE A 60 46.31 16.02 -76.56
CA ILE A 60 44.95 15.48 -76.63
C ILE A 60 44.54 15.04 -78.05
N GLU A 61 45.23 15.49 -79.10
CA GLU A 61 44.92 15.15 -80.50
C GLU A 61 45.50 13.79 -80.93
N ALA A 62 46.35 13.16 -80.10
CA ALA A 62 46.97 11.86 -80.38
C ALA A 62 46.09 10.66 -79.98
N VAL A 63 44.99 10.90 -79.28
CA VAL A 63 43.99 9.87 -78.94
C VAL A 63 42.92 9.91 -80.02
N GLU A 64 42.66 8.78 -80.70
CA GLU A 64 41.51 8.68 -81.62
C GLU A 64 40.22 9.08 -80.89
N ASP A 65 39.23 9.59 -81.64
CA ASP A 65 37.93 10.00 -81.09
C ASP A 65 37.41 8.93 -80.14
N ILE A 66 37.23 9.28 -78.85
CA ILE A 66 36.66 8.36 -77.87
C ILE A 66 35.25 8.04 -78.32
N GLU A 67 35.04 6.80 -78.77
CA GLU A 67 33.72 6.26 -79.10
C GLU A 67 32.72 6.66 -78.01
N THR A 68 31.67 7.38 -78.39
CA THR A 68 30.68 7.79 -77.40
C THR A 68 30.04 6.53 -76.82
N ALA A 69 29.96 6.43 -75.49
CA ALA A 69 29.37 5.29 -74.79
C ALA A 69 27.88 5.00 -75.13
N ALA A 70 27.29 5.80 -76.03
CA ALA A 70 25.94 5.66 -76.52
C ALA A 70 25.80 4.75 -77.75
N GLY A 71 26.89 4.22 -78.31
CA GLY A 71 26.88 3.21 -79.36
C GLY A 71 26.29 3.69 -80.70
N GLU A 72 27.08 3.57 -81.76
CA GLU A 72 26.61 3.73 -83.14
C GLU A 72 25.47 2.73 -83.43
N ALA A 73 24.25 3.25 -83.62
CA ALA A 73 23.04 2.57 -84.11
C ALA A 73 23.04 1.03 -84.03
N GLY A 74 23.03 0.49 -82.81
CA GLY A 74 22.89 -0.92 -82.49
C GLY A 74 21.77 -1.08 -81.46
N ASP A 75 20.93 -2.09 -81.65
CA ASP A 75 19.67 -2.34 -80.94
C ASP A 75 19.73 -2.22 -79.41
N GLY A 76 19.44 -1.03 -78.89
CA GLY A 76 19.00 -0.77 -77.51
C GLY A 76 19.48 -1.83 -76.52
N GLY A 77 20.80 -1.84 -76.27
CA GLY A 77 21.45 -2.82 -75.42
C GLY A 77 20.67 -2.94 -74.13
N SER A 78 19.92 -4.03 -74.01
CA SER A 78 19.15 -4.37 -72.82
C SER A 78 20.12 -4.28 -71.65
N SER A 79 19.95 -3.28 -70.80
CA SER A 79 20.57 -3.32 -69.48
C SER A 79 19.98 -4.56 -68.82
N SER A 80 20.71 -5.68 -68.89
CA SER A 80 20.37 -6.87 -68.12
C SER A 80 20.42 -6.42 -66.68
N ALA A 81 19.25 -6.09 -66.12
CA ALA A 81 19.14 -5.83 -64.70
C ALA A 81 19.77 -7.05 -64.02
N VAL A 82 20.84 -6.83 -63.25
CA VAL A 82 21.38 -7.89 -62.41
C VAL A 82 20.27 -8.22 -61.43
N THR A 83 19.52 -9.28 -61.70
CA THR A 83 18.51 -9.79 -60.79
C THR A 83 19.26 -10.45 -59.64
N LEU A 84 19.38 -9.75 -58.51
CA LEU A 84 19.77 -10.39 -57.26
C LEU A 84 18.61 -11.29 -56.83
N SER A 85 18.63 -12.54 -57.27
CA SER A 85 17.71 -13.57 -56.78
C SER A 85 18.25 -14.09 -55.45
N ARG A 86 17.60 -13.72 -54.34
CA ARG A 86 17.87 -14.36 -53.04
C ARG A 86 17.18 -15.71 -53.04
N ASN A 87 17.95 -16.79 -53.15
CA ASN A 87 17.48 -18.16 -53.14
C ASN A 87 17.48 -18.80 -51.74
N GLY A 88 17.75 -18.01 -50.70
CA GLY A 88 17.60 -18.41 -49.30
C GLY A 88 16.19 -18.12 -48.80
N SER A 89 15.67 -18.99 -47.94
CA SER A 89 14.46 -18.70 -47.16
C SER A 89 14.68 -17.40 -46.37
N GLU A 90 13.91 -16.35 -46.65
CA GLU A 90 13.94 -15.14 -45.82
C GLU A 90 13.14 -15.42 -44.54
N THR A 91 13.81 -15.43 -43.39
CA THR A 91 13.15 -15.47 -42.10
C THR A 91 12.85 -14.04 -41.69
N LEU A 92 11.61 -13.59 -41.90
CA LEU A 92 11.10 -12.45 -41.14
C LEU A 92 11.09 -12.88 -39.68
N ALA A 93 11.70 -12.11 -38.79
CA ALA A 93 11.53 -12.33 -37.36
C ALA A 93 10.07 -12.00 -37.02
N ASP A 94 9.21 -13.00 -37.13
CA ASP A 94 7.87 -12.96 -36.56
C ASP A 94 8.06 -13.24 -35.07
N SER A 95 8.38 -12.18 -34.34
CA SER A 95 8.23 -12.22 -32.89
C SER A 95 6.73 -12.19 -32.66
N ASP A 96 6.10 -13.37 -32.60
CA ASP A 96 4.75 -13.51 -32.09
C ASP A 96 4.68 -12.72 -30.77
N PHE A 97 4.04 -11.55 -30.79
CA PHE A 97 3.68 -10.87 -29.56
C PHE A 97 2.44 -11.56 -29.03
N SER A 98 2.63 -12.80 -28.55
CA SER A 98 1.70 -13.45 -27.66
C SER A 98 1.83 -12.72 -26.33
N THR A 99 0.95 -11.76 -26.07
CA THR A 99 0.58 -11.60 -24.67
C THR A 99 -0.02 -12.94 -24.30
N GLU A 100 0.63 -13.69 -23.42
CA GLU A 100 -0.05 -14.74 -22.64
C GLU A 100 -1.33 -14.06 -22.16
N GLY A 101 -2.45 -14.30 -22.86
CA GLY A 101 -3.66 -13.51 -22.69
C GLY A 101 -3.98 -13.63 -21.23
N LEU A 102 -4.11 -12.50 -20.51
CA LEU A 102 -4.06 -12.46 -19.05
C LEU A 102 -4.80 -13.67 -18.50
N ALA A 103 -4.05 -14.71 -18.16
CA ALA A 103 -4.63 -15.88 -17.60
C ALA A 103 -5.09 -15.35 -16.25
N PHE A 104 -6.40 -15.18 -16.09
CA PHE A 104 -6.99 -15.19 -14.77
C PHE A 104 -6.72 -16.60 -14.26
N ASP A 105 -5.49 -16.80 -13.80
CA ASP A 105 -5.15 -17.92 -13.00
C ASP A 105 -6.08 -17.81 -11.82
N ALA A 106 -7.02 -18.73 -11.68
CA ALA A 106 -7.91 -18.77 -10.52
C ALA A 106 -7.13 -19.02 -9.21
N THR A 107 -5.79 -19.14 -9.29
CA THR A 107 -4.84 -19.11 -8.18
C THR A 107 -3.95 -17.86 -8.08
N ALA A 108 -4.15 -16.83 -8.91
CA ALA A 108 -3.73 -15.47 -8.55
C ALA A 108 -4.41 -15.10 -7.22
N PRO A 109 -3.84 -14.23 -6.35
CA PRO A 109 -4.59 -13.72 -5.22
C PRO A 109 -5.86 -13.11 -5.81
N GLU A 110 -6.96 -13.83 -5.62
CA GLU A 110 -8.27 -13.34 -5.99
C GLU A 110 -8.34 -11.96 -5.33
N LEU A 111 -8.87 -10.96 -6.02
CA LEU A 111 -9.34 -9.76 -5.34
C LEU A 111 -10.63 -10.17 -4.59
N THR A 112 -10.53 -11.24 -3.81
CA THR A 112 -11.51 -11.64 -2.82
C THR A 112 -11.45 -10.53 -1.80
N ASP A 113 -12.53 -9.77 -1.77
CA ASP A 113 -12.92 -9.10 -0.55
C ASP A 113 -12.90 -10.14 0.58
N THR A 114 -11.92 -10.01 1.47
CA THR A 114 -11.74 -10.91 2.61
C THR A 114 -12.72 -10.60 3.74
N ASN A 115 -13.56 -9.56 3.59
CA ASN A 115 -14.48 -9.10 4.61
C ASN A 115 -15.62 -10.10 4.77
N THR A 116 -15.44 -10.99 5.74
CA THR A 116 -16.37 -12.10 5.96
C THR A 116 -17.47 -11.68 6.92
N ALA A 117 -17.20 -10.73 7.83
CA ALA A 117 -18.21 -10.21 8.75
C ALA A 117 -19.12 -9.14 8.11
N ASN A 118 -18.59 -8.32 7.20
CA ASN A 118 -19.34 -7.27 6.53
C ASN A 118 -18.94 -7.11 5.04
N PRO A 119 -19.44 -7.98 4.15
CA PRO A 119 -19.00 -8.07 2.75
C PRO A 119 -19.42 -6.89 1.86
N ASP A 120 -20.25 -5.99 2.37
CA ASP A 120 -20.69 -4.79 1.65
C ASP A 120 -19.83 -3.56 1.99
N ILE A 121 -18.93 -3.67 2.98
CA ILE A 121 -18.04 -2.59 3.43
C ILE A 121 -16.62 -2.97 3.04
N ASP A 122 -15.87 -2.00 2.51
CA ASP A 122 -14.46 -2.17 2.12
C ASP A 122 -13.53 -2.20 3.36
N GLU A 123 -12.45 -3.00 3.33
CA GLU A 123 -11.53 -3.20 4.47
C GLU A 123 -10.81 -1.90 4.89
N ASP A 124 -10.65 -0.95 3.96
CA ASP A 124 -9.99 0.32 4.20
C ASP A 124 -10.94 1.37 4.81
N ILE A 125 -12.22 1.04 4.99
CA ILE A 125 -13.17 1.93 5.68
C ILE A 125 -12.80 1.99 7.16
N THR A 126 -12.59 3.22 7.62
CA THR A 126 -12.27 3.50 9.02
C THR A 126 -13.41 4.19 9.73
N ALA A 127 -13.40 4.10 11.06
CA ALA A 127 -14.35 4.76 11.95
C ALA A 127 -13.63 5.48 13.09
N THR A 128 -14.41 6.16 13.92
CA THR A 128 -14.00 6.63 15.25
C THR A 128 -14.89 6.01 16.32
N ILE A 129 -14.34 5.74 17.50
CA ILE A 129 -15.15 5.49 18.69
C ILE A 129 -15.88 6.79 19.07
N ALA A 130 -17.15 6.65 19.44
CA ALA A 130 -17.97 7.69 20.03
C ALA A 130 -18.57 7.20 21.35
N VAL A 131 -18.40 7.99 22.41
CA VAL A 131 -19.02 7.78 23.72
C VAL A 131 -19.97 8.95 23.99
N THR A 132 -21.23 8.62 24.24
CA THR A 132 -22.28 9.61 24.53
C THR A 132 -23.10 9.17 25.75
N GLY A 133 -24.02 10.02 26.21
CA GLY A 133 -24.82 9.76 27.41
C GLY A 133 -24.15 10.29 28.67
N GLY A 134 -24.19 9.52 29.75
CA GLY A 134 -23.74 9.92 31.09
C GLY A 134 -24.77 10.79 31.79
N GLY A 135 -25.12 11.94 31.22
CA GLY A 135 -26.19 12.79 31.75
C GLY A 135 -26.02 13.15 33.23
N THR A 136 -27.15 13.27 33.93
CA THR A 136 -27.18 13.50 35.38
C THR A 136 -28.15 12.54 36.01
N VAL A 137 -27.74 11.90 37.10
CA VAL A 137 -28.58 11.03 37.91
C VAL A 137 -28.47 11.47 39.36
N GLU A 138 -29.60 11.39 40.07
CA GLU A 138 -29.63 11.57 41.52
C GLU A 138 -29.26 10.24 42.19
N GLU A 139 -28.56 10.32 43.31
CA GLU A 139 -28.30 9.16 44.16
C GLU A 139 -29.62 8.56 44.61
N ALA A 140 -29.69 7.24 44.49
CA ALA A 140 -30.83 6.44 44.91
C ALA A 140 -30.53 4.97 44.65
N GLY A 141 -30.97 4.11 45.56
CA GLY A 141 -30.88 2.67 45.41
C GLY A 141 -31.50 2.15 44.09
N GLY A 142 -30.66 1.53 43.25
CA GLY A 142 -31.09 0.90 42.00
C GLY A 142 -31.13 1.85 40.80
N VAL A 143 -30.54 3.03 40.91
CA VAL A 143 -30.30 3.95 39.78
C VAL A 143 -28.98 3.62 39.08
N TYR A 144 -28.94 3.90 37.78
CA TYR A 144 -27.80 3.64 36.94
C TYR A 144 -27.48 4.84 36.08
N LEU A 145 -26.19 5.16 35.99
CA LEU A 145 -25.69 6.10 35.01
C LEU A 145 -25.32 5.33 33.73
N THR A 146 -25.90 5.73 32.60
CA THR A 146 -25.85 4.96 31.34
C THR A 146 -25.17 5.78 30.24
N TYR A 147 -24.25 5.13 29.53
CA TYR A 147 -23.53 5.63 28.38
C TYR A 147 -23.87 4.79 27.15
N THR A 148 -23.76 5.41 25.98
CA THR A 148 -23.88 4.73 24.69
C THR A 148 -22.52 4.80 24.00
N VAL A 149 -21.99 3.63 23.64
CA VAL A 149 -20.68 3.45 23.02
C VAL A 149 -20.86 2.84 21.65
N GLY A 150 -20.27 3.45 20.62
CA GLY A 150 -20.39 2.94 19.25
C GLY A 150 -19.27 3.40 18.34
N LEU A 151 -19.35 2.97 17.08
CA LEU A 151 -18.50 3.43 15.99
C LEU A 151 -19.25 4.50 15.18
N SER A 152 -18.53 5.46 14.60
CA SER A 152 -19.11 6.53 13.77
C SER A 152 -19.81 6.02 12.51
N ASN A 153 -19.45 4.83 12.04
CA ASN A 153 -19.97 4.15 10.87
C ASN A 153 -19.63 2.66 10.95
N ALA A 154 -20.25 1.87 10.08
CA ALA A 154 -19.91 0.47 9.88
C ALA A 154 -18.45 0.31 9.41
N VAL A 155 -17.85 -0.81 9.78
CA VAL A 155 -16.48 -1.26 9.47
C VAL A 155 -16.51 -2.71 8.98
N SER A 156 -15.38 -3.22 8.48
CA SER A 156 -15.34 -4.55 7.87
C SER A 156 -15.44 -5.69 8.88
N GLU A 157 -14.96 -5.48 10.12
CA GLU A 157 -14.89 -6.49 11.16
C GLU A 157 -15.25 -5.94 12.55
N PRO A 158 -15.76 -6.76 13.48
CA PRO A 158 -16.08 -6.32 14.84
C PRO A 158 -14.85 -5.79 15.58
N VAL A 159 -15.03 -4.75 16.39
CA VAL A 159 -13.92 -4.06 17.07
C VAL A 159 -13.86 -4.47 18.54
N THR A 160 -12.74 -5.02 19.00
CA THR A 160 -12.50 -5.24 20.44
C THR A 160 -12.09 -3.94 21.11
N ALA A 161 -12.85 -3.49 22.10
CA ALA A 161 -12.64 -2.25 22.83
C ALA A 161 -12.40 -2.52 24.32
N THR A 162 -11.50 -1.75 24.91
CA THR A 162 -11.33 -1.66 26.35
C THR A 162 -12.17 -0.51 26.88
N ILE A 163 -13.08 -0.83 27.81
CA ILE A 163 -13.99 0.13 28.44
C ILE A 163 -13.62 0.21 29.93
N ALA A 164 -13.36 1.42 30.42
CA ALA A 164 -12.98 1.65 31.81
C ALA A 164 -13.49 3.01 32.30
N ASP A 165 -13.82 3.10 33.58
CA ASP A 165 -13.96 4.37 34.28
C ASP A 165 -12.56 4.97 34.49
N THR A 166 -12.44 6.28 34.29
CA THR A 166 -11.17 6.99 34.46
C THR A 166 -11.11 7.66 35.82
N PHE A 167 -9.91 7.74 36.38
CA PHE A 167 -9.63 8.50 37.61
C PHE A 167 -9.72 10.02 37.43
N THR A 168 -10.26 10.52 36.30
CA THR A 168 -10.38 11.95 36.04
C THR A 168 -11.70 12.54 36.54
N GLY A 169 -12.66 11.68 36.91
CA GLY A 169 -13.87 12.09 37.62
C GLY A 169 -13.59 12.49 39.07
N SER A 170 -14.54 13.20 39.68
CA SER A 170 -14.49 13.50 41.12
C SER A 170 -15.09 12.39 41.98
N ALA A 171 -15.98 11.56 41.40
CA ALA A 171 -16.59 10.45 42.10
C ALA A 171 -15.58 9.32 42.37
N THR A 172 -15.77 8.68 43.51
CA THR A 172 -14.99 7.61 44.12
C THR A 172 -15.67 6.25 43.93
N SER A 173 -15.01 5.38 43.15
CA SER A 173 -15.43 3.99 42.98
C SER A 173 -15.56 3.25 44.32
N GLY A 174 -16.71 2.62 44.53
CA GLY A 174 -17.09 1.88 45.72
C GLY A 174 -17.74 2.72 46.82
N ALA A 175 -17.61 4.05 46.79
CA ALA A 175 -18.38 4.96 47.64
C ALA A 175 -19.63 5.40 46.87
N ASP A 176 -19.46 6.14 45.78
CA ASP A 176 -20.57 6.84 45.10
C ASP A 176 -21.11 6.00 43.92
N TYR A 177 -20.33 5.04 43.43
CA TYR A 177 -20.75 4.09 42.40
C TYR A 177 -20.11 2.72 42.52
N SER A 178 -20.72 1.71 41.89
CA SER A 178 -20.19 0.35 41.89
C SER A 178 -18.85 0.24 41.15
N SER A 179 -17.90 -0.53 41.68
CA SER A 179 -16.61 -0.79 41.03
C SER A 179 -16.68 -1.66 39.77
N THR A 180 -17.88 -2.07 39.36
CA THR A 180 -18.10 -2.93 38.19
C THR A 180 -19.00 -2.24 37.18
N LEU A 181 -18.46 -1.98 35.99
CA LEU A 181 -19.22 -1.56 34.82
C LEU A 181 -19.93 -2.76 34.19
N GLN A 182 -21.08 -2.51 33.58
CA GLN A 182 -21.84 -3.52 32.83
C GLN A 182 -22.13 -3.04 31.42
N TYR A 183 -22.12 -3.95 30.45
CA TYR A 183 -22.62 -3.67 29.10
C TYR A 183 -23.85 -4.51 28.79
N GLU A 184 -24.72 -3.97 27.93
CA GLU A 184 -25.91 -4.67 27.45
C GLU A 184 -25.51 -5.66 26.35
N SER A 185 -25.47 -6.95 26.68
CA SER A 185 -25.06 -8.01 25.75
C SER A 185 -26.21 -8.51 24.87
N ALA A 186 -27.45 -8.31 25.33
CA ALA A 186 -28.68 -8.45 24.57
C ALA A 186 -29.73 -7.50 25.19
N PRO A 187 -30.83 -7.17 24.50
CA PRO A 187 -31.83 -6.24 25.03
C PRO A 187 -32.32 -6.65 26.43
N GLY A 188 -32.00 -5.82 27.45
CA GLY A 188 -32.32 -6.05 28.85
C GLY A 188 -31.37 -6.98 29.63
N GLU A 189 -30.40 -7.61 28.96
CA GLU A 189 -29.42 -8.52 29.55
C GLU A 189 -28.08 -7.79 29.76
N TRP A 190 -27.65 -7.69 31.01
CA TRP A 190 -26.47 -6.93 31.40
C TRP A 190 -25.36 -7.86 31.87
N THR A 191 -24.15 -7.63 31.37
CA THR A 191 -22.97 -8.45 31.65
C THR A 191 -21.85 -7.58 32.20
N ASP A 192 -21.20 -8.04 33.26
CA ASP A 192 -20.07 -7.35 33.88
C ASP A 192 -18.90 -7.24 32.90
N ILE A 193 -18.27 -6.08 32.87
CA ILE A 193 -17.07 -5.82 32.08
C ILE A 193 -15.86 -6.27 32.91
N SER A 194 -15.29 -7.42 32.56
CA SER A 194 -14.06 -7.95 33.17
C SER A 194 -12.85 -7.94 32.21
N GLY A 195 -12.99 -7.34 31.03
CA GLY A 195 -12.01 -7.37 29.95
C GLY A 195 -12.48 -6.57 28.73
N GLU A 196 -12.10 -7.01 27.55
CA GLU A 196 -12.51 -6.35 26.30
C GLU A 196 -13.98 -6.63 25.97
N VAL A 197 -14.63 -5.64 25.36
CA VAL A 197 -16.01 -5.68 24.88
C VAL A 197 -16.00 -5.54 23.35
N THR A 198 -16.79 -6.34 22.65
CA THR A 198 -16.89 -6.27 21.19
C THR A 198 -17.93 -5.24 20.76
N LEU A 199 -17.49 -4.23 20.00
CA LEU A 199 -18.36 -3.30 19.30
C LEU A 199 -18.82 -3.91 17.97
N PRO A 200 -20.12 -3.85 17.64
CA PRO A 200 -20.66 -4.35 16.38
C PRO A 200 -20.02 -3.72 15.13
N ALA A 201 -19.70 -4.55 14.13
CA ALA A 201 -19.13 -4.10 12.86
C ALA A 201 -20.11 -3.28 12.00
N ASP A 202 -21.42 -3.46 12.21
CA ASP A 202 -22.48 -2.76 11.48
C ASP A 202 -22.64 -1.28 11.89
N GLY A 203 -21.85 -0.82 12.86
CA GLY A 203 -21.93 0.53 13.40
C GLY A 203 -23.03 0.72 14.46
N SER A 204 -23.72 -0.35 14.86
CA SER A 204 -24.64 -0.32 15.99
C SER A 204 -23.89 0.00 17.28
N SER A 205 -24.56 0.74 18.18
CA SER A 205 -24.00 1.08 19.49
C SER A 205 -24.43 0.08 20.56
N ILE A 206 -23.63 -0.03 21.61
CA ILE A 206 -23.94 -0.77 22.84
C ILE A 206 -24.21 0.21 23.97
N ASN A 207 -25.01 -0.22 24.96
CA ASN A 207 -25.18 0.52 26.19
C ASN A 207 -24.21 -0.01 27.26
N VAL A 208 -23.61 0.91 27.99
CA VAL A 208 -22.76 0.64 29.15
C VAL A 208 -23.35 1.38 30.34
N ARG A 209 -23.42 0.74 31.50
CA ARG A 209 -23.93 1.38 32.71
C ARG A 209 -23.07 1.09 33.92
N VAL A 210 -23.23 1.92 34.93
CA VAL A 210 -22.69 1.74 36.27
C VAL A 210 -23.79 1.97 37.28
N ALA A 211 -23.85 1.15 38.32
CA ALA A 211 -24.80 1.33 39.42
C ALA A 211 -24.31 2.49 40.31
N ILE A 212 -25.23 3.37 40.69
CA ILE A 212 -24.97 4.43 41.65
C ILE A 212 -25.26 3.88 43.04
N ASN A 213 -24.39 4.22 43.99
CA ASN A 213 -24.59 3.85 45.37
C ASN A 213 -25.37 4.96 46.07
N ASP A 214 -26.14 4.55 47.07
CA ASP A 214 -26.99 5.41 47.87
C ASP A 214 -26.40 5.40 49.26
N ASP A 215 -26.08 6.57 49.81
CA ASP A 215 -25.55 6.66 51.17
C ASP A 215 -26.22 7.77 52.00
N VAL A 216 -25.59 8.16 53.12
CA VAL A 216 -26.19 9.10 54.10
C VAL A 216 -25.39 10.39 54.24
N VAL A 217 -24.40 10.58 53.37
CA VAL A 217 -23.43 11.67 53.42
C VAL A 217 -23.80 12.68 52.36
N THR A 218 -24.19 13.89 52.79
CA THR A 218 -24.40 14.98 51.85
C THR A 218 -23.10 15.40 51.15
N GLU A 219 -23.07 15.25 49.84
CA GLU A 219 -21.95 15.58 48.98
C GLU A 219 -22.27 16.72 47.99
N SER A 220 -21.27 17.14 47.22
CA SER A 220 -21.47 18.08 46.10
C SER A 220 -21.58 17.27 44.81
N ASP A 221 -22.17 17.84 43.75
CA ASP A 221 -22.24 17.17 42.45
C ASP A 221 -20.88 16.57 42.03
N GLU A 222 -20.88 15.27 41.77
CA GLU A 222 -19.68 14.52 41.41
C GLU A 222 -19.75 13.99 39.98
N THR A 223 -18.61 13.59 39.42
CA THR A 223 -18.53 13.18 38.01
C THR A 223 -17.85 11.83 37.85
N ILE A 224 -18.41 11.01 36.96
CA ILE A 224 -17.80 9.79 36.43
C ILE A 224 -17.46 10.01 34.97
N VAL A 225 -16.23 9.70 34.59
CA VAL A 225 -15.77 9.80 33.20
C VAL A 225 -15.45 8.40 32.69
N LEU A 226 -16.26 7.90 31.76
CA LEU A 226 -16.03 6.66 31.02
C LEU A 226 -15.04 6.89 29.88
N SER A 227 -14.09 5.98 29.69
CA SER A 227 -13.18 5.95 28.55
C SER A 227 -13.32 4.65 27.76
N VAL A 228 -13.21 4.77 26.44
CA VAL A 228 -13.25 3.62 25.53
C VAL A 228 -12.09 3.73 24.56
N THR A 229 -11.25 2.71 24.49
CA THR A 229 -10.09 2.63 23.61
C THR A 229 -10.07 1.31 22.84
N THR A 230 -9.34 1.24 21.73
CA THR A 230 -9.10 0.01 20.97
C THR A 230 -7.74 0.05 20.30
N ALA A 231 -7.15 -1.13 20.08
CA ALA A 231 -5.96 -1.30 19.24
C ALA A 231 -6.30 -1.58 17.76
N SER A 232 -7.58 -1.65 17.39
CA SER A 232 -8.00 -1.90 16.01
C SER A 232 -7.50 -0.81 15.06
N VAL A 233 -6.85 -1.22 13.97
CA VAL A 233 -6.36 -0.31 12.93
C VAL A 233 -7.48 0.35 12.12
N GLN A 234 -8.70 -0.20 12.17
CA GLN A 234 -9.87 0.38 11.52
C GLN A 234 -10.45 1.57 12.29
N VAL A 235 -9.98 1.83 13.51
CA VAL A 235 -10.46 2.93 14.35
C VAL A 235 -9.38 4.00 14.47
N THR A 236 -9.60 5.13 13.82
CA THR A 236 -8.59 6.20 13.69
C THR A 236 -8.24 6.88 15.02
N ASN A 237 -9.20 7.03 15.92
CA ASN A 237 -8.96 7.51 17.28
C ASN A 237 -8.74 6.37 18.28
N GLY A 238 -8.56 5.12 17.86
CA GLY A 238 -8.66 3.95 18.75
C GLY A 238 -7.74 4.00 19.97
N VAL A 239 -6.47 4.37 19.78
CA VAL A 239 -5.47 4.43 20.86
C VAL A 239 -5.74 5.58 21.84
N VAL A 240 -6.20 6.72 21.33
CA VAL A 240 -6.57 7.88 22.16
C VAL A 240 -7.91 7.65 22.85
N GLY A 241 -8.80 6.94 22.16
CA GLY A 241 -10.17 6.66 22.56
C GLY A 241 -11.12 7.83 22.39
N ASP A 242 -12.27 7.68 23.04
CA ASP A 242 -13.20 8.75 23.34
C ASP A 242 -13.69 8.62 24.79
N THR A 243 -14.23 9.71 25.34
CA THR A 243 -14.66 9.78 26.74
C THR A 243 -16.06 10.36 26.88
N GLY A 244 -16.87 9.78 27.77
CA GLY A 244 -18.17 10.32 28.15
C GLY A 244 -18.19 10.68 29.64
N SER A 245 -18.75 11.83 29.98
CA SER A 245 -18.90 12.26 31.38
C SER A 245 -20.36 12.15 31.81
N GLY A 246 -20.59 11.71 33.04
CA GLY A 246 -21.87 11.76 33.71
C GLY A 246 -21.73 12.36 35.10
N THR A 247 -22.82 12.92 35.61
CA THR A 247 -22.87 13.59 36.92
C THR A 247 -23.77 12.83 37.88
N ILE A 248 -23.31 12.67 39.11
CA ILE A 248 -24.09 12.20 40.24
C ILE A 248 -24.46 13.42 41.08
N THR A 249 -25.72 13.54 41.46
CA THR A 249 -26.21 14.56 42.39
C THR A 249 -26.72 13.88 43.66
N ASP A 250 -26.30 14.39 44.80
CA ASP A 250 -26.80 14.00 46.12
C ASP A 250 -28.33 14.13 46.20
N ASP A 251 -29.00 13.20 46.87
CA ASP A 251 -30.46 13.12 46.99
C ASP A 251 -31.03 14.05 48.07
N GLN A 252 -30.47 15.26 48.17
CA GLN A 252 -30.77 16.19 49.25
C GLN A 252 -32.27 16.40 49.47
N GLY A 253 -32.70 16.18 50.71
CA GLY A 253 -34.02 16.58 51.14
C GLY A 253 -34.24 18.10 51.05
N THR A 254 -35.43 18.56 51.43
CA THR A 254 -35.75 20.02 51.45
C THR A 254 -34.88 20.89 52.39
N ASN A 255 -33.96 20.29 53.15
CA ASN A 255 -32.94 20.91 53.98
C ASN A 255 -31.56 20.38 53.52
N PRO A 256 -30.42 21.00 53.91
CA PRO A 256 -29.07 20.52 53.53
C PRO A 256 -28.66 19.23 54.29
N ILE A 257 -29.60 18.30 54.35
CA ILE A 257 -29.56 17.03 55.04
C ILE A 257 -30.05 16.03 53.98
N ASP A 258 -29.21 15.08 53.68
CA ASP A 258 -29.48 13.88 52.89
C ASP A 258 -30.79 13.18 53.30
N GLU A 259 -31.51 12.61 52.32
CA GLU A 259 -32.85 12.04 52.52
C GLU A 259 -32.83 10.74 53.35
N ASP A 260 -31.71 10.00 53.34
CA ASP A 260 -31.52 8.75 54.05
C ASP A 260 -31.12 8.93 55.53
N ILE A 261 -30.86 10.16 55.98
CA ILE A 261 -30.58 10.45 57.40
C ILE A 261 -31.82 10.22 58.28
N THR A 262 -31.73 9.22 59.17
CA THR A 262 -32.80 8.91 60.15
C THR A 262 -32.51 9.47 61.56
N ALA A 263 -33.51 10.14 62.16
CA ALA A 263 -33.45 10.60 63.54
C ALA A 263 -34.08 9.59 64.52
N THR A 264 -33.39 9.28 65.62
CA THR A 264 -33.96 8.47 66.72
C THR A 264 -34.40 9.34 67.89
N ILE A 265 -35.64 9.18 68.36
CA ILE A 265 -36.13 9.85 69.56
C ILE A 265 -35.70 9.05 70.80
N ALA A 266 -34.92 9.67 71.69
CA ALA A 266 -34.62 9.12 73.01
C ALA A 266 -35.39 9.86 74.10
N VAL A 267 -36.20 9.14 74.87
CA VAL A 267 -36.82 9.67 76.10
C VAL A 267 -35.95 9.27 77.29
N THR A 268 -35.18 10.21 77.81
CA THR A 268 -34.40 10.03 79.04
C THR A 268 -35.02 10.85 80.15
N GLY A 269 -35.94 10.27 80.89
CA GLY A 269 -36.60 10.96 82.00
C GLY A 269 -37.99 10.40 82.26
N GLY A 270 -38.21 10.00 83.50
CA GLY A 270 -39.47 9.49 84.01
C GLY A 270 -39.31 9.39 85.52
N ASP A 271 -39.44 10.53 86.19
CA ASP A 271 -39.34 10.55 87.65
C ASP A 271 -40.59 9.88 88.23
N THR A 272 -40.39 8.94 89.15
CA THR A 272 -41.46 8.45 90.01
C THR A 272 -41.75 9.54 91.04
N VAL A 273 -42.94 10.13 90.96
CA VAL A 273 -43.45 11.05 91.99
C VAL A 273 -44.09 10.23 93.11
N GLU A 274 -43.58 10.38 94.33
CA GLU A 274 -44.23 9.84 95.53
C GLU A 274 -45.25 10.85 96.05
N GLU A 275 -46.50 10.41 96.23
CA GLU A 275 -47.59 11.26 96.70
C GLU A 275 -47.40 11.60 98.18
N ALA A 276 -47.39 12.90 98.52
CA ALA A 276 -47.32 13.33 99.92
C ALA A 276 -48.69 13.14 100.59
N GLY A 277 -48.71 12.33 101.66
CA GLY A 277 -49.88 12.09 102.51
C GLY A 277 -50.18 13.20 103.52
#